data_AF-A0A7Y6E517-F1
#
_entry.id   AF-A0A7Y6E517-F1
#
_cell.length_a   1.000
_cell.length_b   1.000
_cell.length_c   1.000
_cell.angle_alpha   90.00
_cell.angle_beta   90.00
_cell.angle_gamma   90.00
#
_symmetry.space_group_name_H-M   'P 1'
#
loop_
_entity.id
_entity.type
_entity.pdbx_description
1 polymer ?
#
loop_
_entity_poly.entity_id
_entity_poly.type
_entity_poly.pdbx_seq_one_letter_code
_entity_poly.pdbx_strand_id
1 'polypeptide(L)' 'MTLFNQSLHEVDPAIAAALDAELERQQSTLEMIASENFAPIAV' A
#
# COMPACT_ATOMS: atom_id res chain seq x y z
N MET A 1 -13.10 -19.72 10.30
CA MET A 1 -12.28 -18.50 10.50
C MET A 1 -13.15 -17.29 10.19
N THR A 2 -13.16 -16.28 11.05
CA THR A 2 -14.00 -15.08 10.91
C THR A 2 -13.38 -14.10 9.93
N LEU A 3 -14.17 -13.51 9.02
CA LEU A 3 -13.73 -12.53 8.02
C LEU A 3 -12.84 -11.42 8.61
N PHE A 4 -13.19 -10.92 9.80
CA PHE A 4 -12.51 -9.79 10.45
C PHE A 4 -11.09 -10.05 10.98
N ASN A 5 -10.62 -11.30 10.95
CA ASN A 5 -9.27 -11.66 11.43
C ASN A 5 -8.38 -12.21 10.30
N GLN A 6 -8.87 -12.22 9.06
CA GLN A 6 -8.09 -12.66 7.90
C GLN A 6 -7.28 -11.50 7.34
N SER A 7 -6.14 -11.81 6.74
CA SER A 7 -5.30 -10.79 6.12
C SER A 7 -5.93 -10.27 4.82
N LEU A 8 -5.54 -9.06 4.41
CA LEU A 8 -5.99 -8.50 3.13
C LEU A 8 -5.57 -9.38 1.94
N HIS A 9 -4.39 -10.01 2.01
CA HIS A 9 -3.90 -10.94 0.98
C HIS A 9 -4.78 -12.19 0.82
N GLU A 10 -5.54 -12.58 1.85
CA GLU A 10 -6.46 -13.72 1.80
C GLU A 10 -7.88 -13.30 1.38
N VAL A 11 -8.35 -12.17 1.91
CA VAL A 11 -9.72 -11.68 1.69
C VAL A 11 -9.87 -11.03 0.32
N ASP A 12 -8.87 -10.27 -0.13
CA ASP A 12 -8.86 -9.59 -1.43
C ASP A 12 -7.44 -9.53 -2.03
N PRO A 13 -6.99 -10.62 -2.69
CA PRO A 13 -5.67 -10.70 -3.30
C PRO A 13 -5.43 -9.65 -4.39
N ALA A 14 -6.49 -9.19 -5.06
CA ALA A 14 -6.38 -8.22 -6.15
C ALA A 14 -6.03 -6.83 -5.62
N ILE A 15 -6.68 -6.39 -4.54
CA ILE A 15 -6.34 -5.12 -3.88
C ILE A 15 -4.97 -5.19 -3.22
N ALA A 16 -4.62 -6.32 -2.58
CA ALA A 16 -3.30 -6.48 -1.99
C ALA A 16 -2.18 -6.31 -3.04
N ALA A 17 -2.31 -6.95 -4.21
CA ALA A 17 -1.36 -6.80 -5.31
C ALA A 17 -1.29 -5.37 -5.86
N ALA A 18 -2.41 -4.64 -5.89
CA ALA A 18 -2.43 -3.24 -6.32
C ALA A 18 -1.69 -2.33 -5.33
N LEU A 19 -1.81 -2.58 -4.02
CA LEU A 19 -1.06 -1.84 -2.99
C LEU A 19 0.43 -2.13 -3.05
N ASP A 20 0.82 -3.39 -3.27
CA ASP A 20 2.23 -3.79 -3.44
C ASP A 20 2.86 -3.08 -4.64
N ALA A 21 2.14 -3.02 -5.77
CA ALA A 21 2.59 -2.30 -6.97
C ALA A 21 2.73 -0.78 -6.74
N GLU A 22 1.82 -0.17 -5.99
CA GLU A 22 1.92 1.26 -5.66
C GLU A 22 3.08 1.55 -4.70
N LEU A 23 3.34 0.67 -3.74
CA LEU A 23 4.51 0.78 -2.88
C LEU A 23 5.81 0.72 -3.71
N GLU A 24 5.91 -0.22 -4.65
CA GLU A 24 7.05 -0.30 -5.57
C GLU A 24 7.18 0.97 -6.41
N ARG A 25 6.07 1.49 -6.94
CA ARG A 25 6.06 2.75 -7.70
C ARG A 25 6.63 3.90 -6.87
N GLN A 26 6.13 4.09 -5.64
CA GLN A 26 6.61 5.15 -4.76
C GLN A 26 8.09 5.02 -4.41
N GLN A 27 8.60 3.79 -4.24
CA GLN A 27 10.01 3.54 -3.91
C GLN A 27 10.96 3.63 -5.11
N SER A 28 10.45 3.37 -6.32
CA SER A 28 11.26 3.33 -7.55
C SER A 28 11.28 4.63 -8.34
N THR A 29 10.41 5.59 -8.00
CA THR A 29 10.34 6.89 -8.67
C THR A 29 10.88 8.03 -7.82
N LEU A 30 11.48 9.03 -8.47
CA LEU A 30 11.79 10.30 -7.83
C LEU A 30 10.52 11.15 -7.77
N GLU A 31 9.99 11.35 -6.56
CA GLU A 31 8.79 12.17 -6.37
C GLU A 31 9.14 13.66 -6.45
N MET A 32 8.48 14.39 -7.36
CA MET A 32 8.79 15.78 -7.71
C MET A 32 7.57 16.70 -7.55
N ILE A 33 6.41 16.15 -7.14
CA ILE A 33 5.21 16.92 -6.90
C ILE A 33 5.33 17.61 -5.55
N ALA A 34 5.38 18.95 -5.56
CA ALA A 34 5.63 19.76 -4.36
C ALA A 34 4.56 19.61 -3.25
N SER A 35 3.36 19.15 -3.59
CA SER A 35 2.27 18.90 -2.64
C SER A 35 2.27 17.50 -2.04
N GLU A 36 3.07 16.56 -2.55
CA GLU A 36 3.13 15.18 -2.08
C GLU A 36 4.25 14.97 -1.06
N ASN A 37 4.07 13.99 -0.17
CA ASN A 37 5.03 13.64 0.86
C ASN A 37 4.81 12.20 1.37
N PHE A 38 5.79 11.63 2.06
CA PHE A 38 5.70 10.32 2.70
C PHE A 38 5.43 10.45 4.20
N ALA A 39 4.28 9.97 4.66
CA ALA A 39 3.94 9.97 6.07
C ALA A 39 4.75 8.91 6.86
N PRO A 40 5.15 9.18 8.12
CA PRO A 40 5.70 8.15 9.01
C PRO A 40 4.67 7.05 9.29
N ILE A 41 5.13 5.82 9.53
CA ILE A 41 4.28 4.66 9.87
C ILE A 41 3.40 4.92 11.11
N ALA A 42 3.82 5.80 12.01
CA ALA A 42 3.13 6.09 13.25
C ALA A 42 1.99 7.13 13.14
N VAL A 43 1.81 7.75 11.97
CA VAL A 43 0.70 8.69 11.67
C VAL A 43 -0.52 7.91 11.24
#